data_AF-A0AAE6SUD6-F1
#
_entry.id   AF-A0AAE6SUD6-F1
#
_cell.length_a   1.000
_cell.length_b   1.000
_cell.length_c   1.000
_cell.angle_alpha   90.00
_cell.angle_beta   90.00
_cell.angle_gamma   90.00
#
_symmetry.space_group_name_H-M   'P 1'
#
loop_
_entity.id
_entity.type
_entity.pdbx_description
1 polymer ?
#
loop_
_entity_poly.entity_id
_entity_poly.type
_entity_poly.pdbx_seq_one_letter_code
_entity_poly.pdbx_strand_id
1 'polypeptide(L)'
;MNAMSFLVNTLFDLYLMIVILRFWLQLARADFYNPFSQFVVKATQPIIAPMRRLLPSVGRFDTSSMVLALIVVLVKMLVLTFIAGATVDIVTLLLFSVISVVKQAGVLLFWMLLIRAVLSWFNQGYNPIVMVMTQLTEPILAPVRKVLPAIGGLDLSVLVVFIAMNFINMLCAQYIPFWSII
;
A
#
# COMPACT_ATOMS: atom_id res chain seq x y z
N MET A 1 0.24 5.64 23.44
CA MET A 1 0.32 4.28 22.86
C MET A 1 1.17 3.41 23.78
N ASN A 2 0.69 2.25 24.22
CA ASN A 2 1.48 1.32 25.03
C ASN A 2 2.25 0.33 24.11
N ALA A 3 3.15 -0.47 24.70
CA ALA A 3 3.98 -1.41 23.95
C ALA A 3 3.17 -2.46 23.16
N MET A 4 2.08 -2.96 23.75
CA MET A 4 1.21 -3.95 23.10
C MET A 4 0.52 -3.37 21.87
N SER A 5 -0.08 -2.19 21.99
CA SER A 5 -0.72 -1.48 20.86
C SER A 5 0.29 -1.12 19.78
N PHE A 6 1.54 -0.77 20.12
CA PHE A 6 2.60 -0.54 19.13
C PHE A 6 2.90 -1.81 18.32
N LEU A 7 3.06 -2.96 19.00
CA LEU A 7 3.34 -4.24 18.34
C LEU A 7 2.18 -4.65 17.42
N VAL A 8 0.94 -4.52 17.90
CA VAL A 8 -0.26 -4.80 17.09
C VAL A 8 -0.30 -3.90 15.85
N ASN A 9 -0.13 -2.59 16.01
CA ASN A 9 -0.10 -1.68 14.85
C ASN A 9 0.98 -2.09 13.85
N THR A 10 2.22 -2.28 14.32
CA THR A 10 3.35 -2.63 13.47
C THR A 10 3.11 -3.91 12.67
N LEU A 11 2.67 -5.00 13.33
CA LEU A 11 2.47 -6.28 12.67
C LEU A 11 1.35 -6.22 11.63
N PHE A 12 0.21 -5.61 11.98
CA PHE A 12 -0.92 -5.50 11.07
C PHE A 12 -0.64 -4.53 9.91
N ASP A 13 0.04 -3.41 10.15
CA ASP A 13 0.36 -2.43 9.12
C ASP A 13 1.38 -2.96 8.11
N LEU A 14 2.39 -3.70 8.57
CA LEU A 14 3.32 -4.42 7.70
C LEU A 14 2.62 -5.48 6.86
N TYR A 15 1.76 -6.30 7.48
CA TYR A 15 1.00 -7.30 6.72
C TYR A 15 0.05 -6.64 5.70
N LEU A 16 -0.64 -5.56 6.10
CA LEU A 16 -1.51 -4.79 5.24
C LEU A 16 -0.75 -4.20 4.04
N MET A 17 0.47 -3.70 4.23
CA MET A 17 1.33 -3.26 3.13
C MET A 17 1.56 -4.39 2.12
N ILE A 18 1.83 -5.62 2.58
CA ILE A 18 2.04 -6.78 1.69
C ILE A 18 0.74 -7.13 0.93
N VAL A 19 -0.42 -7.09 1.60
CA VAL A 19 -1.72 -7.36 0.96
C VAL A 19 -2.06 -6.31 -0.10
N ILE A 20 -1.88 -5.01 0.21
CA ILE A 20 -2.09 -3.92 -0.74
C ILE A 20 -1.11 -4.04 -1.92
N LEU A 21 0.16 -4.38 -1.63
CA LEU A 21 1.17 -4.58 -2.66
C LEU A 21 0.79 -5.72 -3.60
N ARG A 22 0.21 -6.82 -3.11
CA ARG A 22 -0.32 -7.89 -3.97
C ARG A 22 -1.40 -7.39 -4.92
N PHE A 23 -2.37 -6.64 -4.39
CA PHE A 23 -3.42 -6.05 -5.22
C PHE A 23 -2.82 -5.12 -6.28
N TRP A 24 -1.85 -4.30 -5.89
CA TRP A 24 -1.16 -3.38 -6.79
C TRP A 24 -0.35 -4.11 -7.87
N LEU A 25 0.39 -5.17 -7.54
CA LEU A 25 1.12 -5.99 -8.52
C LEU A 25 0.19 -6.43 -9.67
N GLN A 26 -1.02 -6.86 -9.34
CA GLN A 26 -2.02 -7.26 -10.34
C GLN A 26 -2.57 -6.07 -11.13
N LEU A 27 -2.83 -4.94 -10.46
CA LEU A 27 -3.33 -3.72 -11.09
C LEU A 27 -2.31 -3.12 -12.09
N ALA A 28 -1.05 -3.05 -11.69
CA ALA A 28 0.07 -2.55 -12.50
C ALA A 28 0.56 -3.58 -13.54
N ARG A 29 0.08 -4.83 -13.48
CA ARG A 29 0.54 -5.95 -14.31
C ARG A 29 2.06 -6.14 -14.21
N ALA A 30 2.57 -6.01 -13.00
CA ALA A 30 3.98 -6.25 -12.71
C ALA A 30 4.33 -7.73 -12.93
N ASP A 31 5.60 -8.00 -13.19
CA ASP A 31 6.11 -9.34 -13.44
C ASP A 31 5.99 -10.20 -12.18
N PHE A 32 5.13 -11.23 -12.26
CA PHE A 32 4.89 -12.19 -11.18
C PHE A 32 6.00 -13.24 -11.06
N TYR A 33 6.88 -13.40 -12.05
CA TYR A 33 8.02 -14.32 -11.97
C TYR A 33 9.20 -13.73 -11.18
N ASN A 34 9.20 -12.41 -10.95
CA ASN A 34 10.22 -11.75 -10.18
C ASN A 34 10.27 -12.26 -8.71
N PRO A 35 11.46 -12.49 -8.11
CA PRO A 35 11.58 -12.96 -6.74
C PRO A 35 10.83 -12.12 -5.69
N PHE A 36 10.80 -10.79 -5.84
CA PHE A 36 10.09 -9.90 -4.92
C PHE A 36 8.56 -10.05 -5.07
N SER A 37 8.06 -10.09 -6.31
CA SER A 37 6.64 -10.37 -6.56
C SER A 37 6.23 -11.74 -6.01
N GLN A 38 7.09 -12.75 -6.17
CA GLN A 38 6.87 -14.10 -5.64
C GLN A 38 6.81 -14.11 -4.11
N PHE A 39 7.66 -13.34 -3.43
CA PHE A 39 7.58 -13.18 -1.97
C PHE A 39 6.20 -12.63 -1.57
N VAL A 40 5.75 -11.55 -2.20
CA VAL A 40 4.46 -10.92 -1.91
C VAL A 40 3.28 -11.88 -2.13
N VAL A 41 3.29 -12.60 -3.27
CA VAL A 41 2.26 -13.60 -3.58
C VAL A 41 2.27 -14.73 -2.56
N LYS A 42 3.43 -15.31 -2.25
CA LYS A 42 3.55 -16.42 -1.30
C LYS A 42 3.16 -16.02 0.12
N ALA A 43 3.51 -14.82 0.56
CA ALA A 43 3.16 -14.31 1.90
C ALA A 43 1.64 -14.14 2.11
N THR A 44 0.89 -13.94 1.03
CA THR A 44 -0.55 -13.64 1.09
C THR A 44 -1.43 -14.80 0.59
N GLN A 45 -0.85 -15.74 -0.15
CA GLN A 45 -1.57 -16.87 -0.76
C GLN A 45 -2.23 -17.83 0.24
N PRO A 46 -1.67 -18.14 1.42
CA PRO A 46 -2.34 -19.00 2.40
C PRO A 46 -3.74 -18.53 2.79
N ILE A 47 -3.95 -17.21 2.84
CA ILE A 47 -5.25 -16.61 3.18
C ILE A 47 -6.07 -16.33 1.91
N ILE A 48 -5.44 -15.90 0.82
CA ILE A 48 -6.16 -15.55 -0.41
C ILE A 48 -6.68 -16.79 -1.16
N ALA A 49 -5.95 -17.91 -1.15
CA ALA A 49 -6.36 -19.12 -1.86
C ALA A 49 -7.75 -19.66 -1.40
N PRO A 50 -8.05 -19.77 -0.09
CA PRO A 50 -9.40 -20.13 0.34
C PRO A 50 -10.43 -19.03 0.04
N MET A 51 -10.09 -17.75 0.17
CA MET A 51 -11.01 -16.64 -0.13
C MET A 51 -11.43 -16.60 -1.61
N ARG A 52 -10.52 -16.95 -2.53
CA ARG A 52 -10.79 -17.01 -3.97
C ARG A 52 -11.86 -18.03 -4.36
N ARG A 53 -12.19 -18.97 -3.49
CA ARG A 53 -13.31 -19.90 -3.70
C ARG A 53 -14.67 -19.18 -3.66
N LEU A 54 -14.77 -18.09 -2.91
CA LEU A 54 -15.99 -17.29 -2.77
C LEU A 54 -15.92 -15.97 -3.55
N LEU A 55 -14.73 -15.38 -3.64
CA LEU A 55 -14.48 -14.07 -4.22
C LEU A 55 -13.48 -14.19 -5.38
N PRO A 56 -13.91 -14.67 -6.56
CA PRO A 56 -13.03 -14.80 -7.71
C PRO A 56 -12.55 -13.42 -8.19
N SER A 57 -11.33 -13.37 -8.73
CA SER A 57 -10.76 -12.13 -9.29
C SER A 57 -11.53 -11.73 -10.55
N VAL A 58 -11.85 -10.44 -10.70
CA VAL A 58 -12.62 -9.90 -11.84
C VAL A 58 -11.68 -9.06 -12.70
N GLY A 59 -11.25 -9.63 -13.84
CA GLY A 59 -10.32 -8.95 -14.75
C GLY A 59 -9.00 -8.58 -14.08
N ARG A 60 -8.69 -7.26 -14.02
CA ARG A 60 -7.47 -6.73 -13.39
C ARG A 60 -7.58 -6.56 -11.87
N PHE A 61 -8.78 -6.71 -11.31
CA PHE A 61 -9.04 -6.46 -9.89
C PHE A 61 -9.00 -7.77 -9.10
N ASP A 62 -8.07 -7.88 -8.15
CA ASP A 62 -8.05 -8.98 -7.18
C ASP A 62 -8.99 -8.67 -6.02
N THR A 63 -10.28 -8.98 -6.21
CA THR A 63 -11.36 -8.81 -5.22
C THR A 63 -11.01 -9.46 -3.87
N SER A 64 -10.42 -10.66 -3.90
CA SER A 64 -9.95 -11.35 -2.69
C SER A 64 -8.90 -10.55 -1.91
N SER A 65 -7.94 -9.92 -2.60
CA SER A 65 -6.92 -9.09 -1.93
C SER A 65 -7.51 -7.82 -1.34
N MET A 66 -8.48 -7.19 -2.03
CA MET A 66 -9.16 -5.99 -1.53
C MET A 66 -10.01 -6.29 -0.28
N VAL A 67 -10.76 -7.39 -0.30
CA VAL A 67 -11.52 -7.84 0.88
C VAL A 67 -10.60 -8.23 2.02
N LEU A 68 -9.48 -8.90 1.72
CA LEU A 68 -8.49 -9.23 2.75
C LEU A 68 -7.90 -7.97 3.40
N ALA A 69 -7.59 -6.93 2.63
CA ALA A 69 -7.08 -5.67 3.18
C ALA A 69 -8.06 -5.04 4.19
N LEU A 70 -9.36 -5.04 3.87
CA LEU A 70 -10.40 -4.57 4.78
C LEU A 70 -10.50 -5.44 6.04
N ILE A 71 -10.47 -6.77 5.89
CA ILE A 71 -10.51 -7.71 7.02
C ILE A 71 -9.30 -7.49 7.95
N VAL A 72 -8.10 -7.31 7.40
CA VAL A 72 -6.88 -7.06 8.19
C VAL A 72 -7.03 -5.79 9.04
N VAL A 73 -7.54 -4.69 8.47
CA VAL A 73 -7.78 -3.48 9.26
C VAL A 73 -8.89 -3.68 10.29
N LEU A 74 -10.00 -4.33 9.92
CA LEU A 74 -11.10 -4.60 10.86
C LEU A 74 -10.61 -5.40 12.07
N VAL A 75 -9.83 -6.45 11.83
CA VAL A 75 -9.24 -7.26 12.90
C VAL A 75 -8.25 -6.44 13.73
N LYS A 76 -7.39 -5.63 13.09
CA LYS A 76 -6.46 -4.72 13.80
C LYS A 76 -7.24 -3.82 14.77
N MET A 77 -8.27 -3.15 14.26
CA MET A 77 -9.03 -2.17 15.02
C MET A 77 -9.84 -2.83 16.15
N LEU A 78 -10.46 -3.99 15.90
CA LEU A 78 -11.12 -4.77 16.95
C LEU A 78 -10.16 -5.15 18.08
N VAL A 79 -8.97 -5.66 17.75
CA VAL A 79 -7.95 -6.01 18.74
C VAL A 79 -7.53 -4.79 19.55
N LEU A 80 -7.30 -3.65 18.90
CA LEU A 80 -6.92 -2.41 19.58
C LEU A 80 -8.04 -1.87 20.49
N THR A 81 -9.31 -1.95 20.06
CA THR A 81 -10.48 -1.58 20.89
C THR A 81 -10.56 -2.44 22.14
N PHE A 82 -10.34 -3.75 22.04
CA PHE A 82 -10.32 -4.65 23.19
C PHE A 82 -9.14 -4.39 24.13
N ILE A 83 -7.95 -4.12 23.60
CA ILE A 83 -6.77 -3.74 24.41
C ILE A 83 -7.03 -2.43 25.18
N ALA A 84 -7.75 -1.48 24.57
CA ALA A 84 -8.10 -0.21 25.19
C ALA A 84 -9.25 -0.33 26.22
N GLY A 85 -9.91 -1.48 26.32
CA GLY A 85 -11.11 -1.64 27.17
C GLY A 85 -12.29 -0.79 26.72
N ALA A 86 -12.32 -0.41 25.43
CA ALA A 86 -13.34 0.45 24.86
C ALA A 86 -14.51 -0.37 24.29
N THR A 87 -15.66 0.28 24.09
CA THR A 87 -16.82 -0.34 23.44
C THR A 87 -16.60 -0.47 21.94
N VAL A 88 -17.16 -1.53 21.37
CA VAL A 88 -17.11 -1.79 19.93
C VAL A 88 -18.23 -1.00 19.26
N ASP A 89 -17.87 0.02 18.49
CA ASP A 89 -18.78 0.69 17.57
C ASP A 89 -18.54 0.17 16.14
N ILE A 90 -19.50 -0.62 15.65
CA ILE A 90 -19.43 -1.28 14.34
C ILE A 90 -19.38 -0.25 13.21
N VAL A 91 -20.11 0.85 13.32
CA VAL A 91 -20.17 1.87 12.25
C VAL A 91 -18.83 2.57 12.12
N THR A 92 -18.28 3.00 13.26
CA THR A 92 -16.94 3.63 13.30
C THR A 92 -15.86 2.67 12.79
N LEU A 93 -15.91 1.38 13.18
CA LEU A 93 -14.96 0.37 12.72
C LEU A 93 -14.98 0.17 11.20
N LEU A 94 -16.17 0.07 10.61
CA LEU A 94 -16.31 -0.10 9.16
C LEU A 94 -15.78 1.13 8.40
N LEU A 95 -16.15 2.34 8.84
CA LEU A 95 -15.67 3.58 8.23
C LEU A 95 -14.15 3.72 8.33
N PHE A 96 -13.58 3.49 9.52
CA PHE A 96 -12.14 3.56 9.72
C PHE A 96 -11.43 2.52 8.85
N SER A 97 -11.96 1.30 8.73
CA SER A 97 -11.30 0.25 7.96
C SER A 97 -11.07 0.64 6.49
N VAL A 98 -12.07 1.25 5.85
CA VAL A 98 -11.96 1.70 4.46
C VAL A 98 -10.95 2.84 4.35
N ILE A 99 -11.04 3.84 5.23
CA ILE A 99 -10.14 5.01 5.20
C ILE A 99 -8.69 4.58 5.46
N SER A 100 -8.45 3.68 6.41
CA SER A 100 -7.13 3.15 6.73
C SER A 100 -6.51 2.39 5.56
N VAL A 101 -7.27 1.58 4.81
CA VAL A 101 -6.72 0.89 3.62
C VAL A 101 -6.25 1.91 2.58
N VAL A 102 -7.05 2.96 2.33
CA VAL A 102 -6.69 4.02 1.38
C VAL A 102 -5.46 4.79 1.87
N LYS A 103 -5.43 5.18 3.14
CA LYS A 103 -4.29 5.88 3.73
C LYS A 103 -3.02 5.01 3.67
N GLN A 104 -3.13 3.73 3.99
CA GLN A 104 -2.02 2.79 3.94
C GLN A 104 -1.50 2.58 2.51
N ALA A 105 -2.37 2.58 1.49
CA ALA A 105 -1.94 2.53 0.11
C ALA A 105 -1.09 3.76 -0.28
N GLY A 106 -1.48 4.95 0.20
CA GLY A 106 -0.67 6.18 0.06
C GLY A 106 0.67 6.09 0.77
N VAL A 107 0.70 5.57 2.00
CA VAL A 107 1.95 5.34 2.76
C VAL A 107 2.86 4.34 2.03
N LEU A 108 2.31 3.24 1.53
CA LEU A 108 3.05 2.25 0.75
C LEU A 108 3.66 2.89 -0.51
N LEU A 109 2.87 3.69 -1.25
CA LEU A 109 3.38 4.41 -2.42
C LEU A 109 4.54 5.35 -2.06
N PHE A 110 4.41 6.09 -0.96
CA PHE A 110 5.46 6.99 -0.50
C PHE A 110 6.77 6.23 -0.28
N TRP A 111 6.72 5.10 0.43
CA TRP A 111 7.90 4.27 0.67
C TRP A 111 8.46 3.66 -0.61
N MET A 112 7.62 3.20 -1.54
CA MET A 112 8.09 2.69 -2.84
C MET A 112 8.82 3.77 -3.65
N LEU A 113 8.27 4.98 -3.70
CA LEU A 113 8.89 6.12 -4.39
C LEU A 113 10.19 6.55 -3.72
N LEU A 114 10.24 6.54 -2.39
CA LEU A 114 11.46 6.85 -1.64
C LEU A 114 12.56 5.84 -1.95
N ILE A 115 12.24 4.54 -1.89
CA ILE A 115 13.17 3.47 -2.27
C ILE A 115 13.61 3.64 -3.73
N ARG A 116 12.71 3.97 -4.66
CA ARG A 116 13.05 4.20 -6.07
C ARG A 116 14.01 5.40 -6.23
N ALA A 117 13.76 6.51 -5.55
CA ALA A 117 14.63 7.68 -5.58
C ALA A 117 16.03 7.34 -5.06
N VAL A 118 16.13 6.66 -3.92
CA VAL A 118 17.41 6.21 -3.35
C VAL A 118 18.11 5.26 -4.30
N LEU A 119 17.42 4.23 -4.82
CA LEU A 119 18.02 3.26 -5.75
C LEU A 119 18.47 3.90 -7.06
N SER A 120 17.84 5.00 -7.51
CA SER A 120 18.25 5.71 -8.73
C SER A 120 19.66 6.32 -8.64
N TRP A 121 20.13 6.66 -7.44
CA TRP A 121 21.47 7.20 -7.22
C TRP A 121 22.56 6.15 -7.20
N PHE A 122 22.24 4.93 -6.75
CA PHE A 122 23.23 3.88 -6.51
C PHE A 122 23.22 2.76 -7.56
N ASN A 123 22.14 2.60 -8.32
CA ASN A 123 22.03 1.45 -9.21
C ASN A 123 22.78 1.64 -10.54
N GLN A 124 23.81 0.81 -10.76
CA GLN A 124 24.61 0.77 -11.99
C GLN A 124 24.36 -0.51 -12.83
N GLY A 125 23.34 -1.33 -12.51
CA GLY A 125 23.12 -2.61 -13.20
C GLY A 125 21.70 -3.20 -13.11
N TYR A 126 21.58 -4.47 -13.49
CA TYR A 126 20.31 -5.21 -13.45
C TYR A 126 20.00 -5.67 -12.03
N ASN A 127 18.93 -5.13 -11.43
CA ASN A 127 18.46 -5.50 -10.10
C ASN A 127 16.96 -5.89 -10.16
N PRO A 128 16.59 -7.14 -9.80
CA PRO A 128 15.21 -7.60 -9.83
C PRO A 128 14.23 -6.72 -9.02
N ILE A 129 14.67 -6.15 -7.90
CA ILE A 129 13.84 -5.28 -7.07
C ILE A 129 13.55 -3.97 -7.80
N VAL A 130 14.57 -3.37 -8.42
CA VAL A 130 14.42 -2.12 -9.19
C VAL A 130 13.44 -2.29 -10.35
N MET A 131 13.45 -3.46 -11.00
CA MET A 131 12.54 -3.78 -12.10
C MET A 131 11.06 -3.76 -11.63
N VAL A 132 10.74 -4.46 -10.54
CA VAL A 132 9.35 -4.48 -10.02
C VAL A 132 8.95 -3.13 -9.44
N MET A 133 9.84 -2.45 -8.72
CA MET A 133 9.57 -1.10 -8.20
C MET A 133 9.27 -0.12 -9.34
N THR A 134 10.00 -0.25 -10.46
CA THR A 134 9.72 0.53 -11.67
C THR A 134 8.33 0.20 -12.19
N GLN A 135 8.00 -1.07 -12.42
CA GLN A 135 6.67 -1.47 -12.92
C GLN A 135 5.51 -1.01 -12.02
N LEU A 136 5.67 -1.07 -10.70
CA LEU A 136 4.66 -0.66 -9.73
C LEU A 136 4.41 0.85 -9.71
N THR A 137 5.47 1.65 -9.86
CA THR A 137 5.39 3.12 -9.74
C THR A 137 5.25 3.83 -11.09
N GLU A 138 5.55 3.15 -12.21
CA GLU A 138 5.45 3.70 -13.55
C GLU A 138 4.06 4.23 -13.93
N PRO A 139 2.93 3.57 -13.58
CA PRO A 139 1.60 4.10 -13.88
C PRO A 139 1.35 5.51 -13.30
N ILE A 140 2.02 5.84 -12.19
CA ILE A 140 1.90 7.14 -11.52
C ILE A 140 2.94 8.13 -12.03
N LEU A 141 4.17 7.67 -12.29
CA LEU A 141 5.28 8.54 -12.70
C LEU A 141 5.27 8.86 -14.20
N ALA A 142 4.82 7.94 -15.06
CA ALA A 142 4.82 8.14 -16.51
C ALA A 142 4.03 9.38 -16.97
N PRO A 143 2.83 9.70 -16.44
CA PRO A 143 2.14 10.94 -16.76
C PRO A 143 2.94 12.20 -16.42
N VAL A 144 3.65 12.20 -15.28
CA VAL A 144 4.46 13.34 -14.82
C VAL A 144 5.71 13.51 -15.69
N ARG A 145 6.36 12.40 -16.05
CA ARG A 145 7.55 12.40 -16.93
C ARG A 145 7.30 12.92 -18.34
N LYS A 146 6.05 12.89 -18.81
CA LYS A 146 5.69 13.52 -20.09
C LYS A 146 5.88 15.04 -20.07
N VAL A 147 5.80 15.66 -18.89
CA VAL A 147 5.95 17.11 -18.72
C VAL A 147 7.35 17.47 -18.22
N LEU A 148 7.88 16.69 -17.29
CA LEU A 148 9.19 16.92 -16.67
C LEU A 148 10.10 15.69 -16.89
N PRO A 149 10.85 15.63 -18.01
CA PRO A 149 11.76 14.53 -18.28
C PRO A 149 12.93 14.52 -17.28
N ALA A 150 13.60 13.38 -17.17
CA ALA A 150 14.76 13.24 -16.29
C ALA A 150 15.91 14.17 -16.72
N ILE A 151 16.52 14.87 -15.77
CA ILE A 151 17.66 15.77 -16.01
C ILE A 151 18.88 15.17 -15.30
N GLY A 152 19.93 14.85 -16.06
CA GLY A 152 21.19 14.34 -15.50
C GLY A 152 21.08 12.98 -14.81
N GLY A 153 20.18 12.09 -15.26
CA GLY A 153 19.97 10.76 -14.66
C GLY A 153 19.13 10.77 -13.38
N LEU A 154 18.74 11.94 -12.89
CA LEU A 154 17.83 12.09 -11.75
C LEU A 154 16.37 12.12 -12.21
N ASP A 155 15.55 11.28 -11.58
CA ASP A 155 14.12 11.21 -11.85
C ASP A 155 13.34 12.26 -11.05
N LEU A 156 13.31 13.49 -11.56
CA LEU A 156 12.59 14.62 -10.95
C LEU A 156 11.08 14.38 -10.83
N SER A 157 10.51 13.44 -11.60
CA SER A 157 9.09 13.11 -11.50
C SER A 157 8.70 12.58 -10.12
N VAL A 158 9.62 11.91 -9.41
CA VAL A 158 9.40 11.40 -8.05
C VAL A 158 9.17 12.55 -7.07
N LEU A 159 9.94 13.64 -7.17
CA LEU A 159 9.79 14.82 -6.32
C LEU A 159 8.41 15.46 -6.51
N VAL A 160 7.97 15.60 -7.76
CA VAL A 160 6.66 16.16 -8.08
C VAL A 160 5.54 15.30 -7.52
N VAL A 161 5.65 13.97 -7.64
CA VAL A 161 4.67 13.05 -7.05
C VAL A 161 4.69 13.13 -5.52
N PHE A 162 5.84 13.31 -4.87
CA PHE A 162 5.87 13.54 -3.42
C PHE A 162 5.11 14.79 -3.00
N ILE A 163 5.30 15.90 -3.72
CA ILE A 163 4.57 17.15 -3.46
C ILE A 163 3.06 16.92 -3.64
N ALA A 164 2.66 16.27 -4.74
CA ALA A 164 1.26 15.97 -5.01
C ALA A 164 0.63 15.06 -3.94
N MET A 165 1.34 14.00 -3.54
CA MET A 165 0.89 13.10 -2.47
C MET A 165 0.75 13.81 -1.13
N ASN A 166 1.69 14.68 -0.78
CA ASN A 166 1.63 15.45 0.45
C ASN A 166 0.42 16.40 0.44
N PHE A 167 0.23 17.13 -0.66
CA PHE A 167 -0.95 17.96 -0.87
C PHE A 167 -2.26 17.17 -0.76
N ILE A 168 -2.37 16.01 -1.41
CA ILE A 168 -3.55 15.13 -1.33
C ILE A 168 -3.77 14.68 0.12
N ASN A 169 -2.72 14.29 0.84
CA ASN A 169 -2.83 13.90 2.23
C ASN A 169 -3.33 15.05 3.12
N MET A 170 -2.86 16.28 2.91
CA MET A 170 -3.37 17.46 3.63
C MET A 170 -4.83 17.75 3.26
N LEU A 171 -5.17 17.67 1.98
CA LEU A 171 -6.53 17.90 1.49
C LEU A 171 -7.50 16.88 2.09
N CYS A 172 -7.14 15.60 2.10
CA CYS A 172 -7.94 14.56 2.74
C CYS A 172 -8.06 14.79 4.25
N ALA A 173 -7.02 15.27 4.93
CA ALA A 173 -7.09 15.62 6.36
C ALA A 173 -8.08 16.77 6.64
N GLN A 174 -8.29 17.67 5.69
CA GLN A 174 -9.24 18.79 5.83
C GLN A 174 -10.70 18.36 5.61
N TYR A 175 -10.95 17.46 4.65
CA TYR A 175 -12.32 17.18 4.18
C TYR A 175 -12.85 15.78 4.55
N ILE A 176 -11.99 14.80 4.81
CA ILE A 176 -12.39 13.43 5.11
C ILE A 176 -12.35 13.22 6.63
N PRO A 177 -13.49 12.90 7.27
CA PRO A 177 -13.52 12.58 8.70
C PRO A 177 -12.51 11.49 9.05
N PHE A 178 -11.88 11.62 10.22
CA PHE A 178 -10.93 10.64 10.78
C PHE A 178 -9.60 10.47 10.03
N TRP A 179 -9.43 11.07 8.85
CA TRP A 179 -8.18 10.94 8.07
C TRP A 179 -6.94 11.39 8.84
N SER A 180 -7.06 12.44 9.66
CA SER A 180 -5.95 12.99 10.45
C SER A 180 -5.56 12.13 11.65
N ILE A 181 -6.44 11.22 12.09
CA ILE A 181 -6.31 10.45 13.33
C ILE A 181 -5.90 8.98 13.06
N ILE A 182 -6.23 8.48 11.88
CA ILE A 182 -5.79 7.19 11.33
C ILE A 182 -4.32 7.27 10.90
#